data_AF-A0A291DNW7-F1
#
_entry.id   AF-A0A291DNW7-F1
#
_cell.length_a   1.000
_cell.length_b   1.000
_cell.length_c   1.000
_cell.angle_alpha   90.00
_cell.angle_beta   90.00
_cell.angle_gamma   90.00
#
_symmetry.space_group_name_H-M   'P 1'
#
loop_
_entity.id
_entity.type
_entity.pdbx_description
1 polymer ?
#
loop_
_entity_poly.entity_id
_entity_poly.type
_entity_poly.pdbx_seq_one_letter_code
_entity_poly.pdbx_strand_id
1 'polypeptide(L)'
;MGRRKKYDTITHYLKNNGGSQITLTFTQFDEFLFPASGLPKSARTSSDWWANDYRHPENGAYAWLNAGYEVVLVNLKKEYVVFNRLVKSNWLLDRKR
;
A
#
# COMPACT_ATOMS: atom_id res chain seq x y z
N MET A 1 0.78 11.64 -15.52
CA MET A 1 1.24 10.29 -15.15
C MET A 1 0.02 9.39 -14.94
N GLY A 2 -0.01 8.16 -15.47
CA GLY A 2 -1.12 7.23 -15.15
C GLY A 2 -1.15 6.88 -13.67
N ARG A 3 -2.34 6.67 -13.08
CA ARG A 3 -2.51 6.41 -11.62
C ARG A 3 -1.67 5.25 -11.08
N ARG A 4 -1.40 4.21 -11.88
CA ARG A 4 -0.53 3.08 -11.49
C ARG A 4 0.93 3.52 -11.29
N LYS A 5 1.47 4.30 -12.24
CA LYS A 5 2.84 4.85 -12.16
C LYS A 5 3.07 5.74 -10.95
N LYS A 6 2.01 6.39 -10.43
CA LYS A 6 2.09 7.21 -9.21
C LYS A 6 2.49 6.39 -7.98
N TYR A 7 2.06 5.12 -7.89
CA TYR A 7 2.25 4.29 -6.69
C TYR A 7 3.37 3.25 -6.84
N ASP A 8 4.05 3.20 -7.98
CA ASP A 8 5.14 2.26 -8.23
C ASP A 8 6.32 2.49 -7.27
N THR A 9 6.62 3.75 -6.90
CA THR A 9 7.66 4.07 -5.90
C THR A 9 7.42 3.38 -4.56
N ILE A 10 6.18 3.42 -4.07
CA ILE A 10 5.77 2.78 -2.82
C ILE A 10 5.84 1.26 -2.95
N THR A 11 5.40 0.73 -4.10
CA THR A 11 5.51 -0.70 -4.41
C THR A 11 6.96 -1.17 -4.31
N HIS A 12 7.89 -0.44 -4.92
CA HIS A 12 9.32 -0.77 -4.89
C HIS A 12 9.90 -0.67 -3.49
N TYR A 13 9.55 0.37 -2.73
CA TYR A 13 10.00 0.52 -1.34
C TYR A 13 9.61 -0.69 -0.48
N LEU A 14 8.33 -1.08 -0.50
CA LEU A 14 7.82 -2.20 0.29
C LEU A 14 8.47 -3.53 -0.12
N LYS A 15 8.67 -3.76 -1.42
CA LYS A 15 9.39 -4.95 -1.93
C LYS A 15 10.82 -5.01 -1.44
N ASN A 16 11.54 -3.88 -1.51
CA ASN A 16 12.96 -3.81 -1.18
C ASN A 16 13.22 -3.83 0.34
N ASN A 17 12.28 -3.34 1.15
CA ASN A 17 12.41 -3.40 2.61
C ASN A 17 12.43 -4.84 3.13
N GLY A 18 11.60 -5.73 2.57
CA GLY A 18 11.61 -7.16 2.84
C GLY A 18 11.16 -7.61 4.23
N GLY A 19 10.82 -6.68 5.13
CA GLY A 19 10.35 -6.97 6.50
C GLY A 19 9.02 -7.73 6.53
N SER A 20 8.81 -8.51 7.60
CA SER A 20 7.52 -9.18 7.83
C SER A 20 6.41 -8.19 8.18
N GLN A 21 6.77 -7.07 8.81
CA GLN A 21 5.89 -5.96 9.14
C GLN A 21 6.62 -4.63 8.85
N ILE A 22 5.91 -3.68 8.26
CA ILE A 22 6.44 -2.36 7.91
C ILE A 22 5.47 -1.30 8.42
N THR A 23 6.00 -0.25 9.06
CA THR A 23 5.20 0.92 9.43
C THR A 23 5.65 2.13 8.60
N LEU A 24 4.68 2.83 8.00
CA LEU A 24 4.92 4.05 7.24
C LEU A 24 4.05 5.18 7.76
N THR A 25 4.63 6.38 7.89
CA THR A 25 3.90 7.61 8.24
C THR A 25 3.29 8.25 7.00
N PHE A 26 2.27 9.08 7.17
CA PHE A 26 1.68 9.82 6.05
C PHE A 26 2.68 10.78 5.41
N THR A 27 3.62 11.33 6.19
CA THR A 27 4.73 12.14 5.66
C THR A 27 5.63 11.33 4.73
N GLN A 28 5.97 10.09 5.08
CA GLN A 28 6.73 9.22 4.17
C GLN A 28 5.94 8.94 2.88
N PHE A 29 4.61 8.79 2.96
CA PHE A 29 3.77 8.71 1.76
C PHE A 29 3.84 9.99 0.91
N ASP A 30 3.82 11.18 1.51
CA ASP A 30 4.00 12.43 0.77
C ASP A 30 5.35 12.47 0.05
N GLU A 31 6.43 12.07 0.73
CA GLU A 31 7.77 11.98 0.15
C GLU A 31 7.83 11.01 -1.03
N PHE A 32 7.21 9.84 -0.92
CA PHE A 32 7.19 8.85 -2.01
C PHE A 32 6.40 9.31 -3.25
N LEU A 33 5.44 10.22 -3.06
CA LEU A 33 4.56 10.70 -4.12
C LEU A 33 5.03 12.04 -4.73
N PHE A 34 5.99 12.71 -4.10
CA PHE A 34 6.65 13.92 -4.59
C PHE A 34 7.48 13.67 -5.87
N PRO A 35 7.62 14.64 -6.81
CA PRO A 35 6.98 15.97 -6.86
C PRO A 35 5.57 15.94 -7.46
N ALA A 36 5.08 14.78 -7.89
CA ALA A 36 3.85 14.68 -8.65
C ALA A 36 2.62 15.07 -7.81
N SER A 37 2.57 14.65 -6.54
CA SER A 37 1.47 14.98 -5.62
C SER A 37 1.80 14.50 -4.20
N GLY A 38 1.03 14.92 -3.20
CA GLY A 38 1.02 14.26 -1.90
C GLY A 38 0.03 13.08 -1.81
N LEU A 39 -0.04 12.53 -0.61
CA LEU A 39 -1.10 11.65 -0.16
C LEU A 39 -2.44 12.42 -0.22
N PRO A 40 -3.49 11.87 -0.86
CA PRO A 40 -4.75 12.60 -1.04
C PRO A 40 -5.46 12.82 0.30
N LYS A 41 -6.25 13.90 0.40
CA LYS A 41 -7.03 14.23 1.60
C LYS A 41 -7.89 13.07 2.10
N SER A 42 -8.50 12.31 1.19
CA SER A 42 -9.32 11.14 1.54
C SER A 42 -8.56 10.06 2.30
N ALA A 43 -7.27 9.87 2.02
CA ALA A 43 -6.42 8.95 2.78
C ALA A 43 -6.15 9.44 4.21
N ARG A 44 -6.19 10.75 4.44
CA ARG A 44 -6.02 11.34 5.78
C ARG A 44 -7.30 11.34 6.60
N THR A 45 -8.46 11.28 5.96
CA THR A 45 -9.77 11.41 6.63
C THR A 45 -10.60 10.14 6.66
N SER A 46 -10.33 9.14 5.82
CA SER A 46 -11.09 7.88 5.80
C SER A 46 -10.15 6.66 5.75
N SER A 47 -10.43 5.69 6.60
CA SER A 47 -9.79 4.37 6.58
C SER A 47 -10.10 3.58 5.31
N ASP A 48 -11.21 3.87 4.62
CA ASP A 48 -11.64 3.14 3.42
C ASP A 48 -10.64 3.27 2.28
N TRP A 49 -9.91 4.39 2.23
CA TRP A 49 -8.83 4.58 1.25
C TRP A 49 -7.69 3.56 1.41
N TRP A 50 -7.52 3.06 2.64
CA TRP A 50 -6.49 2.08 3.02
C TRP A 50 -6.99 0.63 2.95
N ALA A 51 -8.23 0.40 2.49
CA ALA A 51 -8.79 -0.93 2.39
C ALA A 51 -8.02 -1.80 1.38
N ASN A 52 -7.87 -3.09 1.70
CA ASN A 52 -7.25 -4.08 0.83
C ASN A 52 -8.26 -4.56 -0.23
N ASP A 53 -8.59 -3.73 -1.22
CA ASP A 53 -9.45 -4.15 -2.33
C ASP A 53 -8.65 -4.97 -3.36
N TYR A 54 -8.82 -6.30 -3.32
CA TYR A 54 -8.19 -7.23 -4.25
C TYR A 54 -8.92 -7.35 -5.60
N ARG A 55 -10.18 -6.90 -5.69
CA ARG A 55 -11.03 -7.03 -6.89
C ARG A 55 -10.80 -5.85 -7.82
N HIS A 56 -10.75 -4.66 -7.24
CA HIS A 56 -10.50 -3.40 -7.92
C HIS A 56 -9.54 -2.57 -7.06
N PRO A 57 -8.22 -2.88 -7.06
CA PRO A 57 -7.22 -2.12 -6.33
C PRO A 57 -7.08 -0.73 -6.96
N GLU A 58 -7.99 0.16 -6.59
CA GLU A 58 -8.00 1.57 -6.94
C GLU A 58 -7.29 2.36 -5.85
N ASN A 59 -6.75 3.52 -6.21
CA ASN A 59 -6.02 4.38 -5.28
C ASN A 59 -4.76 3.71 -4.68
N GLY A 60 -4.60 3.73 -3.36
CA GLY A 60 -3.40 3.26 -2.68
C GLY A 60 -3.21 1.74 -2.73
N ALA A 61 -4.30 0.96 -2.76
CA ALA A 61 -4.27 -0.49 -2.59
C ALA A 61 -3.40 -1.23 -3.59
N TYR A 62 -3.35 -0.70 -4.81
CA TYR A 62 -2.44 -1.17 -5.85
C TYR A 62 -0.99 -1.26 -5.36
N ALA A 63 -0.51 -0.32 -4.55
CA ALA A 63 0.88 -0.22 -4.13
C ALA A 63 1.32 -1.40 -3.25
N TRP A 64 0.61 -1.64 -2.15
CA TRP A 64 1.00 -2.65 -1.17
C TRP A 64 0.61 -4.06 -1.62
N LEU A 65 -0.56 -4.22 -2.25
CA LEU A 65 -0.99 -5.53 -2.75
C LEU A 65 -0.02 -6.04 -3.84
N ASN A 66 0.41 -5.18 -4.77
CA ASN A 66 1.40 -5.55 -5.79
C ASN A 66 2.82 -5.73 -5.20
N ALA A 67 3.08 -5.21 -4.00
CA ALA A 67 4.29 -5.46 -3.23
C ALA A 67 4.25 -6.76 -2.42
N GLY A 68 3.09 -7.43 -2.33
CA GLY A 68 2.90 -8.61 -1.49
C GLY A 68 2.73 -8.25 -0.02
N TYR A 69 2.09 -7.13 0.27
CA TYR A 69 1.72 -6.67 1.61
C TYR A 69 0.23 -6.34 1.68
N GLU A 70 -0.31 -6.30 2.89
CA GLU A 70 -1.66 -5.82 3.18
C GLU A 70 -1.62 -4.81 4.34
N VAL A 71 -2.53 -3.85 4.33
CA VAL A 71 -2.74 -2.97 5.48
C VAL A 71 -3.40 -3.79 6.59
N VAL A 72 -2.80 -3.78 7.78
CA VAL A 72 -3.38 -4.42 8.98
C VAL A 72 -3.84 -3.41 10.01
N LEU A 73 -3.32 -2.18 9.96
CA LEU A 73 -3.75 -1.08 10.81
C LEU A 73 -3.49 0.24 10.11
N VAL A 74 -4.46 1.15 10.17
CA VAL A 74 -4.27 2.57 9.87
C VAL A 74 -4.67 3.39 11.08
N ASN A 75 -3.82 4.33 11.48
CA ASN A 75 -4.13 5.30 12.51
C ASN A 75 -4.17 6.69 11.89
N LEU A 76 -5.38 7.19 11.62
CA LEU A 76 -5.57 8.52 11.03
C LEU A 76 -5.15 9.65 11.99
N LYS A 77 -5.29 9.46 13.30
CA LYS A 77 -4.97 10.49 14.31
C LYS A 77 -3.46 10.66 14.49
N LYS A 78 -2.72 9.56 14.47
CA LYS A 78 -1.25 9.54 14.57
C LYS A 78 -0.56 9.49 13.20
N GLU A 79 -1.34 9.47 12.12
CA GLU A 79 -0.89 9.51 10.73
C GLU A 79 0.14 8.44 10.35
N TYR A 80 -0.19 7.17 10.61
CA TYR A 80 0.64 6.04 10.17
C TYR A 80 -0.18 4.82 9.77
N VAL A 81 0.47 3.94 9.01
CA VAL A 81 -0.08 2.68 8.51
C VAL A 81 0.89 1.55 8.78
N VAL A 82 0.36 0.41 9.21
CA VAL A 82 1.11 -0.82 9.42
C VAL A 82 0.71 -1.81 8.33
N PHE A 83 1.73 -2.37 7.69
CA PHE A 83 1.63 -3.39 6.66
C PHE A 83 2.18 -4.70 7.19
N ASN A 84 1.52 -5.80 6.87
CA ASN A 84 2.09 -7.13 7.02
C ASN A 84 2.39 -7.73 5.65
N ARG A 85 3.50 -8.46 5.55
CA ARG A 85 3.84 -9.22 4.36
C ARG A 85 2.84 -10.36 4.20
N LEU A 86 2.25 -10.48 3.01
CA LEU A 86 1.42 -11.62 2.65
C LEU A 86 2.31 -12.86 2.67
N VAL A 87 2.12 -13.70 3.69
CA VAL A 87 2.76 -15.01 3.75
C VAL A 87 2.12 -15.83 2.65
N LYS A 88 2.85 -16.11 1.56
CA LYS A 88 2.36 -16.99 0.50
C LYS A 88 2.00 -18.33 1.13
N SER A 89 0.72 -18.54 1.38
CA SER A 89 0.23 -19.90 1.48
C SER A 89 0.18 -20.39 0.03
N ASN A 90 1.14 -21.24 -0.33
CA ASN A 90 1.41 -21.71 -1.70
C ASN A 90 0.24 -22.49 -2.35
N TRP A 91 -0.95 -22.52 -1.74
CA TRP A 91 -2.14 -23.23 -2.20
C TRP A 91 -3.07 -22.41 -3.11
N LEU A 92 -2.91 -21.09 -3.20
CA LEU A 92 -3.77 -20.23 -4.04
C LEU A 92 -3.23 -19.94 -5.44
N LEU A 93 -1.99 -20.32 -5.74
CA LEU A 93 -1.37 -20.07 -7.06
C LEU A 93 -1.48 -21.26 -8.03
N ASP A 94 -2.01 -22.41 -7.58
CA ASP A 94 -2.22 -23.60 -8.43
C ASP A 94 -3.70 -23.74 -8.87
N ARG A 95 -4.28 -22.67 -9.42
CA ARG A 95 -5.54 -22.75 -10.16
C ARG A 95 -5.46 -21.95 -11.45
N LYS A 96 -4.61 -22.41 -12.35
CA LYS A 96 -4.78 -22.29 -13.81
C LYS A 96 -3.80 -23.27 -14.47
N ARG A 97 -4.25 -24.52 -14.55
CA ARG A 97 -3.85 -25.44 -15.62
C ARG A 97 -4.66 -25.09 -16.86
#